data_AF-A0A0A9DJF6-F1
#
_entry.id   AF-A0A0A9DJF6-F1
#
_cell.length_a   1.000
_cell.length_b   1.000
_cell.length_c   1.000
_cell.angle_alpha   90.00
_cell.angle_beta   90.00
_cell.angle_gamma   90.00
#
_symmetry.space_group_name_H-M   'P 1'
#
loop_
_entity.id
_entity.type
_entity.pdbx_description
1 polymer ?
#
loop_
_entity_poly.entity_id
_entity_poly.type
_entity_poly.pdbx_seq_one_letter_code
_entity_poly.pdbx_strand_id
1 'polypeptide(L)'
;MSGQYSQKSDVYSFGVVMLELLTGRKAFDSSQPRPQQSLVRWATPQLHDIDSLDQMVDPALEGLYPAKSLSRFADAIALCPA
;
A
#
# COMPACT_ATOMS: atom_id res chain seq x y z
N MET A 1 -15.75 -24.16 2.29
CA MET A 1 -15.08 -22.84 2.26
C MET A 1 -14.36 -22.65 3.58
N SER A 2 -13.20 -23.29 3.75
CA SER A 2 -12.36 -23.04 4.92
C SER A 2 -11.45 -21.88 4.56
N GLY A 3 -11.96 -20.65 4.73
CA GLY A 3 -11.10 -19.48 4.77
C GLY A 3 -10.16 -19.70 5.95
N GLN A 4 -8.89 -20.00 5.67
CA GLN A 4 -7.87 -20.09 6.69
C GLN A 4 -7.68 -18.67 7.26
N TYR A 5 -8.50 -18.30 8.24
CA TYR A 5 -8.27 -17.17 9.13
C TYR A 5 -7.00 -17.47 9.94
N SER A 6 -5.86 -17.24 9.31
CA SER A 6 -4.56 -17.22 9.96
C SER A 6 -4.22 -15.75 10.21
N GLN A 7 -3.47 -15.44 11.28
CA GLN A 7 -2.90 -14.10 11.52
C GLN A 7 -2.29 -13.47 10.24
N LYS A 8 -1.81 -14.30 9.31
CA LYS A 8 -1.29 -13.87 8.00
C LYS A 8 -2.33 -13.10 7.16
N SER A 9 -3.61 -13.50 7.18
CA SER A 9 -4.69 -12.81 6.47
C SER A 9 -5.02 -11.45 7.09
N ASP A 10 -4.94 -11.35 8.42
CA ASP A 10 -5.16 -10.09 9.14
C ASP A 10 -4.01 -9.10 8.89
N VAL A 11 -2.76 -9.60 8.85
CA VAL A 11 -1.58 -8.79 8.51
C VAL A 11 -1.63 -8.32 7.05
N TYR A 12 -2.03 -9.18 6.12
CA TYR A 12 -2.22 -8.78 4.72
C TYR A 12 -3.27 -7.67 4.60
N SER A 13 -4.43 -7.85 5.23
CA SER A 13 -5.51 -6.86 5.23
C SER A 13 -5.07 -5.54 5.85
N PHE A 14 -4.28 -5.58 6.92
CA PHE A 14 -3.68 -4.39 7.53
C PHE A 14 -2.71 -3.67 6.57
N GLY A 15 -1.87 -4.41 5.85
CA GLY A 15 -0.99 -3.84 4.82
C GLY A 15 -1.76 -3.15 3.69
N VAL A 16 -2.91 -3.70 3.28
CA VAL A 16 -3.79 -3.05 2.30
C VAL A 16 -4.35 -1.73 2.85
N VAL A 17 -4.84 -1.72 4.08
CA VAL A 17 -5.36 -0.48 4.72
C VAL A 17 -4.25 0.56 4.87
N MET A 18 -3.03 0.15 5.21
CA MET A 18 -1.88 1.05 5.25
C MET A 18 -1.62 1.69 3.88
N LEU A 19 -1.69 0.93 2.78
CA LEU A 19 -1.59 1.48 1.43
C LEU A 19 -2.73 2.44 1.09
N GLU A 20 -3.97 2.15 1.50
CA GLU A 20 -5.09 3.06 1.29
C GLU A 20 -4.88 4.39 2.03
N LEU A 21 -4.40 4.34 3.27
CA LEU A 21 -4.09 5.54 4.06
C LEU A 21 -2.94 6.35 3.47
N LEU A 22 -1.92 5.66 2.93
CA LEU A 22 -0.77 6.34 2.34
C LEU A 22 -1.14 7.03 1.03
N THR A 23 -1.92 6.36 0.18
CA THR A 23 -2.15 6.78 -1.21
C THR A 23 -3.46 7.53 -1.41
N GLY A 24 -4.38 7.49 -0.44
CA GLY A 24 -5.74 8.02 -0.57
C GLY A 24 -6.61 7.25 -1.59
N ARG A 25 -6.12 6.11 -2.11
CA ARG A 25 -6.80 5.28 -3.11
C ARG A 25 -7.51 4.12 -2.47
N LYS A 26 -8.56 3.62 -3.13
CA LYS A 26 -9.25 2.40 -2.73
C LYS A 26 -8.40 1.17 -3.04
N ALA A 27 -8.45 0.17 -2.16
CA ALA A 27 -7.76 -1.12 -2.31
C ALA A 27 -8.11 -1.82 -3.64
N PHE A 28 -9.36 -1.68 -4.06
CA PHE A 28 -9.86 -2.17 -5.34
C PHE A 28 -10.67 -1.11 -6.06
N ASP A 29 -10.27 -0.80 -7.30
CA ASP A 29 -11.00 0.12 -8.18
C ASP A 29 -11.20 -0.53 -9.55
N SER A 30 -12.44 -0.93 -9.84
CA SER A 30 -12.81 -1.57 -11.11
C SER A 30 -12.79 -0.62 -12.30
N SER A 31 -12.77 0.70 -12.08
CA SER A 31 -12.69 1.71 -13.13
C SER A 31 -11.27 1.88 -13.71
N GLN A 32 -10.25 1.40 -12.99
CA GLN A 32 -8.86 1.44 -13.41
C GLN A 32 -8.48 0.28 -14.35
N PRO A 33 -7.38 0.40 -15.12
CA PRO A 33 -6.89 -0.70 -15.94
C PRO A 33 -6.51 -1.91 -15.06
N ARG A 34 -6.68 -3.13 -15.58
CA ARG A 34 -6.45 -4.41 -14.86
C ARG A 34 -5.23 -4.45 -13.92
N PRO A 35 -4.03 -3.94 -14.27
CA PRO A 35 -2.89 -3.94 -13.35
C PRO A 35 -3.02 -2.94 -12.19
N GLN A 36 -3.78 -1.85 -12.35
CA GLN A 36 -4.04 -0.84 -11.32
C GLN A 36 -5.34 -1.07 -10.55
N GLN A 37 -6.16 -2.06 -10.93
CA GLN A 37 -7.39 -2.38 -10.20
C GLN A 37 -7.10 -2.84 -8.76
N SER A 38 -5.95 -3.47 -8.51
CA SER A 38 -5.51 -3.83 -7.17
C SER A 38 -4.42 -2.87 -6.72
N LEU A 39 -4.70 -2.14 -5.64
CA LEU A 39 -3.76 -1.19 -5.05
C LEU A 39 -2.46 -1.87 -4.65
N VAL A 40 -2.55 -3.06 -4.04
CA VAL A 40 -1.40 -3.87 -3.65
C VAL A 40 -0.52 -4.17 -4.87
N ARG A 41 -1.12 -4.69 -5.95
CA ARG A 41 -0.39 -5.08 -7.15
C ARG A 41 0.31 -3.90 -7.84
N TRP A 42 -0.31 -2.71 -7.79
CA TRP A 42 0.29 -1.48 -8.29
C TRP A 42 1.37 -0.93 -7.34
N ALA A 43 1.18 -1.02 -6.03
CA ALA A 43 2.08 -0.50 -5.01
C ALA A 43 3.35 -1.34 -4.81
N THR A 44 3.26 -2.67 -4.82
CA THR A 44 4.38 -3.58 -4.58
C THR A 44 5.68 -3.21 -5.33
N PRO A 45 5.68 -2.95 -6.65
CA PRO A 45 6.91 -2.59 -7.35
C PRO A 45 7.50 -1.24 -6.93
N GLN A 46 6.67 -0.33 -6.42
CA GLN A 46 7.06 1.04 -6.05
C GLN A 46 7.54 1.14 -4.60
N LEU A 47 7.24 0.15 -3.74
CA LEU A 47 7.67 0.14 -2.33
C LEU A 47 9.20 0.08 -2.14
N HIS A 48 9.95 -0.28 -3.19
CA HIS A 48 11.40 -0.42 -3.15
C HIS A 48 12.17 0.87 -3.45
N ASP A 49 11.50 1.92 -3.94
CA ASP A 49 12.12 3.16 -4.37
C ASP A 49 11.49 4.35 -3.65
N ILE A 50 12.32 5.18 -3.02
CA ILE A 50 11.86 6.32 -2.22
C ILE A 50 11.26 7.44 -3.08
N ASP A 51 11.77 7.62 -4.30
CA ASP A 51 11.24 8.63 -5.22
C ASP A 51 9.87 8.19 -5.78
N SER A 52 9.71 6.89 -6.00
CA SER A 52 8.43 6.28 -6.36
C SER A 52 7.43 6.33 -5.20
N LEU A 53 7.87 6.08 -3.97
CA LEU A 53 7.03 6.18 -2.77
C LEU A 53 6.46 7.59 -2.60
N ASP A 54 7.28 8.62 -2.80
CA ASP A 54 6.86 10.03 -2.70
C ASP A 54 5.74 10.35 -3.69
N GLN A 55 5.83 9.82 -4.91
CA GLN A 55 4.80 9.98 -5.94
C GLN A 55 3.50 9.20 -5.67
N MET A 56 3.56 8.18 -4.81
CA MET A 56 2.38 7.42 -4.43
C MET A 56 1.58 8.08 -3.30
N VAL A 57 2.19 8.99 -2.54
CA VAL A 57 1.56 9.59 -1.38
C VAL A 57 0.33 10.40 -1.81
N ASP A 58 -0.71 10.36 -1.00
CA ASP A 58 -1.92 11.13 -1.21
C ASP A 58 -1.57 12.60 -1.43
N PRO A 59 -1.92 13.20 -2.58
CA PRO A 59 -1.69 14.62 -2.86
C PRO A 59 -2.28 15.55 -1.79
N ALA A 60 -3.33 15.10 -1.06
CA ALA A 60 -3.93 15.86 0.04
C ALA A 60 -2.98 16.03 1.26
N LEU A 61 -1.91 15.24 1.34
CA LEU A 61 -0.88 15.40 2.37
C LEU A 61 0.10 16.55 2.05
N GLU A 62 0.09 17.10 0.84
CA GLU A 62 0.88 18.29 0.43
C GLU A 62 2.38 18.21 0.77
N GLY A 63 2.97 17.01 0.82
CA GLY A 63 4.37 16.82 1.22
C GLY A 63 4.65 17.07 2.71
N LEU A 64 3.61 17.18 3.55
CA LEU A 64 3.70 17.38 4.99
C LEU A 64 4.03 16.07 5.74
N TYR A 65 5.01 15.32 5.25
CA TYR A 65 5.50 14.10 5.89
C TYR A 65 7.03 14.02 5.82
N PRO A 66 7.69 13.47 6.85
CA PRO A 66 9.12 13.21 6.78
C PRO A 66 9.40 12.03 5.83
N ALA A 67 10.32 12.19 4.88
CA ALA A 67 10.75 11.11 3.98
C ALA A 67 11.22 9.83 4.73
N LYS A 68 11.82 10.00 5.92
CA LYS A 68 12.21 8.89 6.79
C LYS A 68 11.01 8.08 7.30
N SER A 69 9.91 8.76 7.63
CA SER A 69 8.68 8.10 8.07
C SER A 69 8.03 7.33 6.92
N LEU A 70 8.05 7.90 5.72
CA LEU A 70 7.55 7.26 4.50
C LEU A 70 8.29 5.95 4.19
N SER A 71 9.63 5.99 4.22
CA SER A 71 10.46 4.78 4.03
C SER A 71 10.16 3.71 5.08
N ARG A 72 10.03 4.08 6.37
CA ARG A 72 9.66 3.13 7.43
C ARG A 72 8.28 2.54 7.25
N PHE A 73 7.34 3.33 6.73
CA PHE A 73 5.98 2.89 6.46
C PHE A 73 5.96 1.87 5.30
N ALA A 74 6.72 2.14 4.23
CA ALA A 74 6.89 1.22 3.12
C ALA A 74 7.57 -0.08 3.54
N ASP A 75 8.62 -0.02 4.36
CA ASP A 75 9.27 -1.20 4.93
C ASP A 75 8.27 -2.08 5.70
N ALA A 76 7.41 -1.47 6.51
CA ALA A 76 6.38 -2.20 7.27
C ALA A 76 5.37 -2.91 6.35
N ILE A 77 4.95 -2.26 5.27
CA ILE A 77 4.05 -2.86 4.26
C ILE A 77 4.77 -4.00 3.53
N ALA A 78 6.04 -3.82 3.14
CA ALA A 78 6.83 -4.83 2.44
C ALA A 78 7.11 -6.08 3.30
N LEU A 79 7.12 -5.93 4.63
CA LEU A 79 7.25 -7.03 5.58
C LEU A 79 5.94 -7.81 5.82
N CYS A 80 4.80 -7.31 5.36
CA CYS A 80 3.54 -8.03 5.46
C CYS A 80 3.55 -9.24 4.51
N PRO A 81 3.33 -10.48 4.99
CA PRO A 81 3.30 -11.65 4.13
C PRO A 81 2.10 -11.58 3.17
N ALA A 82 2.38 -11.61 1.87
CA ALA A 82 1.40 -11.79 0.79
C ALA A 82 1.02 -13.27 0.60
#